data_AF-A0A1M3FXE4-F1
#
_entry.id   AF-A0A1M3FXE4-F1
#
_cell.length_a   1.000
_cell.length_b   1.000
_cell.length_c   1.000
_cell.angle_alpha   90.00
_cell.angle_beta   90.00
_cell.angle_gamma   90.00
#
_symmetry.space_group_name_H-M   'P 1'
#
loop_
_entity.id
_entity.type
_entity.pdbx_description
1 polymer ?
#
loop_
_entity_poly.entity_id
_entity_poly.type
_entity_poly.pdbx_seq_one_letter_code
_entity_poly.pdbx_strand_id
1 'polypeptide(L)'
;MRFFLYAATITMSIVGCGGSNSSSNKKIHGVSRAFIGFQSGSTISFIGNKGENRWEKLTDRDFKIPANAKSFFLGDDKIGVLQKDNKFVKYRLTAPNYWEVSSQGQMTVSSEYEKVYMAADLVAFKKGNTLEFIYERAPYLGRLEPSFTFTAPQGCKDFFPGGGEGVLVVFDDRVEFYHFTPNQKYELLDTYSIPKDAKQIISLGGDFGFGVVSDEKIEMLATVRTPTFGHIRRLSLYVFPK
;
A
#
# COMPACT_ATOMS: atom_id res chain seq x y z
N MET A 1 -17.34 21.41 20.94
CA MET A 1 -16.08 20.96 20.33
C MET A 1 -16.16 21.23 18.83
N ARG A 2 -15.39 22.18 18.29
CA ARG A 2 -15.43 22.55 16.85
C ARG A 2 -14.38 21.72 16.12
N PHE A 3 -14.80 20.88 15.18
CA PHE A 3 -13.88 20.18 14.29
C PHE A 3 -13.59 21.07 13.08
N PHE A 4 -12.31 21.43 12.89
CA PHE A 4 -11.87 22.14 11.71
C PHE A 4 -11.94 21.21 10.49
N LEU A 5 -12.78 21.58 9.53
CA LEU A 5 -12.97 20.92 8.26
C LEU A 5 -11.93 21.49 7.27
N TYR A 6 -10.79 20.84 7.09
CA TYR A 6 -9.86 21.18 6.01
C TYR A 6 -10.11 20.24 4.83
N ALA A 7 -10.99 20.65 3.91
CA ALA A 7 -11.00 20.13 2.54
C ALA A 7 -10.10 21.07 1.72
N ALA A 8 -8.79 20.83 1.75
CA ALA A 8 -7.86 21.54 0.88
C ALA A 8 -7.80 20.81 -0.46
N THR A 9 -8.55 21.28 -1.46
CA THR A 9 -8.33 20.89 -2.85
C THR A 9 -7.24 21.80 -3.41
N ILE A 10 -6.00 21.32 -3.41
CA ILE A 10 -4.87 22.04 -3.98
C ILE A 10 -4.56 21.41 -5.34
N THR A 11 -4.85 22.14 -6.40
CA THR A 11 -4.45 21.81 -7.76
C THR A 11 -2.99 22.22 -7.92
N MET A 12 -2.08 21.25 -8.05
CA MET A 12 -0.67 21.53 -8.33
C MET A 12 -0.35 21.26 -9.79
N SER A 13 0.19 22.27 -10.47
CA SER A 13 0.78 22.13 -11.79
C SER A 13 2.29 22.00 -11.64
N ILE A 14 2.86 20.85 -12.02
CA ILE A 14 4.32 20.67 -12.04
C ILE A 14 4.84 21.22 -13.37
N VAL A 15 5.52 22.38 -13.32
CA VAL A 15 6.23 22.94 -14.47
C VAL A 15 7.56 22.20 -14.62
N GLY A 16 7.54 21.08 -15.34
CA GLY A 16 8.77 20.41 -15.83
C GLY A 16 9.02 20.74 -17.29
N CYS A 17 10.12 21.45 -17.57
CA CYS A 17 10.66 21.68 -18.91
C CYS A 17 11.17 20.38 -19.53
N GLY A 18 10.68 20.07 -20.73
CA GLY A 18 11.37 19.35 -21.82
C GLY A 18 12.10 18.04 -21.52
N GLY A 19 11.50 16.92 -21.93
CA GLY A 19 12.20 15.64 -22.09
C GLY A 19 11.24 14.46 -22.19
N SER A 20 10.66 14.23 -23.37
CA SER A 20 9.81 13.07 -23.65
C SER A 20 10.66 11.79 -23.71
N ASN A 21 10.99 11.21 -22.55
CA ASN A 21 11.49 9.83 -22.50
C ASN A 21 10.41 8.94 -21.90
N SER A 22 9.84 8.11 -22.77
CA SER A 22 8.90 7.04 -22.50
C SER A 22 9.08 6.41 -21.12
N SER A 23 8.10 6.61 -20.24
CA SER A 23 8.00 6.04 -18.89
C SER A 23 7.55 4.57 -18.90
N SER A 24 7.55 3.89 -20.05
CA SER A 24 6.80 2.65 -20.32
C SER A 24 7.17 1.42 -19.46
N ASN A 25 8.20 1.49 -18.61
CA ASN A 25 8.65 0.37 -17.78
C ASN A 25 8.65 0.65 -16.26
N LYS A 26 8.21 1.82 -15.81
CA LYS A 26 8.15 2.12 -14.37
C LYS A 26 6.81 1.65 -13.79
N LYS A 27 6.85 0.70 -12.85
CA LYS A 27 5.67 0.27 -12.08
C LYS A 27 5.65 0.95 -10.73
N ILE A 28 4.47 1.38 -10.27
CA ILE A 28 4.28 1.88 -8.91
C ILE A 28 3.95 0.68 -8.03
N HIS A 29 4.75 0.46 -6.98
CA HIS A 29 4.64 -0.72 -6.12
C HIS A 29 4.15 -0.42 -4.70
N GLY A 30 4.05 0.85 -4.35
CA GLY A 30 3.53 1.25 -3.05
C GLY A 30 3.64 2.75 -2.87
N VAL A 31 2.69 3.25 -2.09
CA VAL A 31 2.53 4.66 -1.78
C VAL A 31 2.26 4.75 -0.29
N SER A 32 2.82 5.76 0.34
CA SER A 32 2.44 6.20 1.67
C SER A 32 2.39 7.73 1.71
N ARG A 33 2.01 8.31 2.85
CA ARG A 33 2.07 9.77 3.05
C ARG A 33 3.47 10.33 2.90
N ALA A 34 4.48 9.52 3.23
CA ALA A 34 5.86 9.95 3.26
C ALA A 34 6.61 9.63 1.95
N PHE A 35 6.30 8.51 1.28
CA PHE A 35 7.09 8.05 0.13
C PHE A 35 6.23 7.42 -0.97
N ILE A 36 6.74 7.50 -2.20
CA ILE A 36 6.24 6.74 -3.36
C ILE A 36 7.40 5.93 -3.92
N GLY A 37 7.19 4.62 -4.09
CA GLY A 37 8.17 3.71 -4.65
C GLY A 37 7.92 3.40 -6.13
N PHE A 38 8.94 3.65 -6.96
CA PHE A 38 8.94 3.34 -8.38
C PHE A 38 9.92 2.20 -8.66
N GLN A 39 9.44 1.10 -9.24
CA GLN A 39 10.31 0.01 -9.67
C GLN A 39 10.84 0.27 -11.08
N SER A 40 12.15 0.11 -11.23
CA SER A 40 12.86 0.04 -12.52
C SER A 40 13.81 -1.16 -12.49
N GLY A 41 13.47 -2.22 -13.21
CA GLY A 41 14.20 -3.49 -13.14
C GLY A 41 14.16 -4.08 -11.74
N SER A 42 15.33 -4.38 -11.16
CA SER A 42 15.47 -4.90 -9.78
C SER A 42 15.68 -3.81 -8.73
N THR A 43 15.46 -2.54 -9.06
CA THR A 43 15.64 -1.42 -8.13
C THR A 43 14.32 -0.71 -7.89
N ILE A 44 14.06 -0.35 -6.64
CA ILE A 44 12.99 0.57 -6.24
C ILE A 44 13.64 1.89 -5.86
N SER A 45 13.26 2.96 -6.55
CA SER A 45 13.64 4.32 -6.18
C SER A 45 12.47 5.02 -5.51
N PHE A 46 12.79 5.94 -4.60
CA PHE A 46 11.79 6.61 -3.77
C PHE A 46 11.70 8.09 -4.10
N ILE A 47 10.48 8.61 -4.06
CA ILE A 47 10.20 10.04 -3.99
C ILE A 47 9.57 10.31 -2.63
N GLY A 48 10.12 11.27 -1.88
CA GLY A 48 9.68 11.63 -0.54
C GLY A 48 8.93 12.94 -0.49
N ASN A 49 7.97 13.02 0.43
CA ASN A 49 7.23 14.23 0.75
C ASN A 49 8.07 15.14 1.68
N LYS A 50 8.33 16.38 1.25
CA LYS A 50 9.06 17.42 1.99
C LYS A 50 8.13 18.43 2.67
N GLY A 51 6.85 18.07 2.83
CA GLY A 51 5.81 18.95 3.32
C GLY A 51 5.20 19.80 2.21
N GLU A 52 4.00 20.32 2.47
CA GLU A 52 3.25 21.18 1.53
C GLU A 52 3.06 20.55 0.14
N ASN A 53 2.93 19.22 0.08
CA ASN A 53 2.84 18.43 -1.15
C ASN A 53 4.03 18.61 -2.10
N ARG A 54 5.21 18.95 -1.58
CA ARG A 54 6.46 18.96 -2.35
C ARG A 54 7.09 17.58 -2.33
N TRP A 55 7.36 17.04 -3.51
CA TRP A 55 7.89 15.69 -3.69
C TRP A 55 9.26 15.73 -4.34
N GLU A 56 10.24 15.08 -3.72
CA GLU A 56 11.62 15.08 -4.17
C GLU A 56 12.18 13.66 -4.24
N LYS A 57 13.00 13.39 -5.25
CA LYS A 57 13.71 12.11 -5.36
C LYS A 57 14.66 11.91 -4.18
N LEU A 58 14.61 10.74 -3.57
CA LEU A 58 15.51 10.34 -2.49
C LEU A 58 16.60 9.44 -3.07
N THR A 59 17.76 10.02 -3.38
CA THR A 59 18.86 9.34 -4.11
C THR A 59 19.63 8.34 -3.28
N ASP A 60 19.50 8.40 -1.96
CA ASP A 60 20.22 7.58 -0.99
C ASP A 60 19.38 6.42 -0.44
N ARG A 61 18.16 6.22 -0.96
CA ARG A 61 17.21 5.23 -0.42
C ARG A 61 16.85 4.09 -1.38
N ASP A 62 17.54 3.96 -2.50
CA ASP A 62 17.25 2.91 -3.46
C ASP A 62 17.29 1.53 -2.80
N PHE A 63 16.26 0.73 -3.05
CA PHE A 63 16.18 -0.65 -2.58
C PHE A 63 16.45 -1.63 -3.71
N LYS A 64 17.38 -2.58 -3.51
CA LYS A 64 17.64 -3.65 -4.46
C LYS A 64 16.76 -4.84 -4.13
N ILE A 65 15.82 -5.14 -5.03
CA ILE A 65 14.93 -6.29 -4.92
C ILE A 65 15.78 -7.56 -5.03
N PRO A 66 15.74 -8.47 -4.04
CA PRO A 66 16.44 -9.75 -4.13
C PRO A 66 16.01 -10.54 -5.37
N ALA A 67 16.95 -11.21 -6.05
CA ALA A 67 16.66 -11.97 -7.28
C ALA A 67 15.67 -13.12 -7.08
N ASN A 68 15.56 -13.63 -5.84
CA ASN A 68 14.63 -14.66 -5.44
C ASN A 68 13.29 -14.10 -4.91
N ALA A 69 13.03 -12.80 -5.04
CA ALA A 69 11.74 -12.21 -4.63
C ALA A 69 10.59 -12.78 -5.47
N LYS A 70 9.51 -13.18 -4.79
CA LYS A 70 8.22 -13.59 -5.33
C LYS A 70 7.23 -12.43 -5.31
N SER A 71 7.17 -11.70 -4.20
CA SER A 71 6.32 -10.52 -3.99
C SER A 71 7.00 -9.60 -2.98
N PHE A 72 6.62 -8.32 -2.96
CA PHE A 72 7.03 -7.40 -1.92
C PHE A 72 5.98 -6.32 -1.70
N PHE A 73 6.07 -5.64 -0.56
CA PHE A 73 5.30 -4.43 -0.26
C PHE A 73 6.24 -3.30 0.18
N LEU A 74 5.73 -2.07 0.13
CA LEU A 74 6.38 -0.88 0.68
C LEU A 74 5.50 -0.28 1.77
N GLY A 75 6.11 0.06 2.91
CA GLY A 75 5.56 0.94 3.94
C GLY A 75 6.51 2.10 4.19
N ASP A 76 6.15 3.00 5.11
CA ASP A 76 6.92 4.23 5.37
C ASP A 76 8.42 4.00 5.64
N ASP A 77 8.74 3.07 6.52
CA ASP A 77 10.11 2.77 6.96
C ASP A 77 10.47 1.29 6.77
N LYS A 78 9.64 0.55 6.03
CA LYS A 78 9.69 -0.92 5.96
C LYS A 78 9.43 -1.42 4.55
N ILE A 79 10.12 -2.50 4.19
CA ILE A 79 9.84 -3.27 2.98
C ILE A 79 9.74 -4.73 3.38
N GLY A 80 8.63 -5.38 3.06
CA GLY A 80 8.50 -6.82 3.22
C GLY A 80 8.73 -7.51 1.89
N VAL A 81 9.55 -8.55 1.87
CA VAL A 81 9.83 -9.37 0.68
C VAL A 81 9.45 -10.81 0.98
N LEU A 82 8.51 -11.35 0.20
CA LEU A 82 8.25 -12.78 0.12
C LEU A 82 9.16 -13.37 -0.93
N GLN A 83 10.00 -14.34 -0.55
CA GLN A 83 10.94 -15.01 -1.42
C GLN A 83 10.34 -16.32 -1.99
N LYS A 84 10.90 -16.80 -3.10
CA LYS A 84 10.46 -18.03 -3.78
C LYS A 84 10.67 -19.31 -2.97
N ASP A 85 11.57 -19.30 -1.99
CA ASP A 85 11.79 -20.37 -1.02
C ASP A 85 10.88 -20.25 0.23
N ASN A 86 9.81 -19.45 0.12
CA ASN A 86 8.81 -19.23 1.16
C ASN A 86 9.36 -18.60 2.44
N LYS A 87 10.42 -17.80 2.29
CA LYS A 87 10.90 -16.91 3.36
C LYS A 87 10.29 -15.54 3.19
N PHE A 88 9.68 -15.04 4.26
CA PHE A 88 9.35 -13.63 4.40
C PHE A 88 10.51 -12.93 5.09
N VAL A 89 11.01 -11.85 4.49
CA VAL A 89 12.10 -11.01 5.01
C VAL A 89 11.64 -9.57 5.03
N LYS A 90 11.70 -8.96 6.20
CA LYS A 90 11.40 -7.55 6.41
C LYS A 90 12.70 -6.75 6.50
N TYR A 91 12.76 -5.72 5.69
CA TYR A 91 13.79 -4.70 5.72
C TYR A 91 13.27 -3.47 6.45
N ARG A 92 14.14 -2.79 7.18
CA ARG A 92 13.89 -1.51 7.83
C ARG A 92 14.89 -0.49 7.29
N LEU A 93 14.43 0.74 7.10
CA LEU A 93 15.32 1.86 6.80
C LEU A 93 16.01 2.31 8.10
N THR A 94 17.35 2.30 8.12
CA THR A 94 18.15 2.79 9.24
C THR A 94 19.01 3.99 8.85
N ALA A 95 19.50 4.74 9.84
CA ALA A 95 20.40 5.86 9.62
C ALA A 95 21.79 5.32 9.19
N PRO A 96 22.46 5.90 8.16
CA PRO A 96 22.14 7.13 7.44
C PRO A 96 21.40 6.94 6.09
N ASN A 97 20.35 6.11 6.04
CA ASN A 97 19.48 5.80 4.89
C ASN A 97 19.80 4.49 4.12
N TYR A 98 20.22 3.42 4.80
CA TYR A 98 20.33 2.10 4.16
C TYR A 98 19.24 1.14 4.64
N TRP A 99 18.95 0.13 3.81
CA TRP A 99 17.99 -0.92 4.14
C TRP A 99 18.71 -2.09 4.79
N GLU A 100 18.33 -2.43 6.01
CA GLU A 100 18.83 -3.60 6.73
C GLU A 100 17.74 -4.61 7.00
N VAL A 101 18.11 -5.89 7.08
CA VAL A 101 17.19 -6.93 7.50
C VAL A 101 16.86 -6.75 8.98
N SER A 102 15.57 -6.64 9.30
CA SER A 102 15.12 -6.58 10.68
C SER A 102 15.40 -7.90 11.39
N SER A 103 15.99 -7.84 12.59
CA SER A 103 16.35 -9.02 13.40
C SER A 103 15.15 -9.90 13.77
N GLN A 104 13.95 -9.31 13.84
CA GLN A 104 12.68 -9.99 14.12
C GLN A 104 11.81 -10.13 12.87
N GLY A 105 12.35 -9.75 11.71
CA GLY A 105 11.61 -9.60 10.46
C GLY A 105 11.65 -10.80 9.54
N GLN A 106 12.09 -11.96 10.02
CA GLN A 106 12.29 -13.14 9.18
C GLN A 106 11.44 -14.31 9.68
N MET A 107 10.70 -14.92 8.78
CA MET A 107 9.93 -16.14 9.06
C MET A 107 9.79 -17.00 7.81
N THR A 108 9.67 -18.30 8.01
CA THR A 108 9.20 -19.22 6.97
C THR A 108 7.68 -19.21 6.96
N VAL A 109 7.08 -19.13 5.78
CA VAL A 109 5.62 -19.07 5.60
C VAL A 109 5.13 -20.21 4.70
N SER A 110 3.81 -20.37 4.57
CA SER A 110 3.23 -21.37 3.66
C SER A 110 3.66 -21.13 2.22
N SER A 111 3.94 -22.21 1.49
CA SER A 111 4.26 -22.16 0.06
C SER A 111 3.09 -21.71 -0.82
N GLU A 112 1.88 -21.79 -0.30
CA GLU A 112 0.64 -21.38 -0.96
C GLU A 112 0.49 -19.85 -1.04
N TYR A 113 1.27 -19.09 -0.27
CA TYR A 113 1.19 -17.62 -0.29
C TYR A 113 1.78 -17.04 -1.56
N GLU A 114 0.97 -16.30 -2.32
CA GLU A 114 1.30 -15.74 -3.63
C GLU A 114 1.87 -14.32 -3.53
N LYS A 115 1.26 -13.51 -2.66
CA LYS A 115 1.58 -12.10 -2.45
C LYS A 115 1.66 -11.79 -0.97
N VAL A 116 2.37 -10.71 -0.66
CA VAL A 116 2.50 -10.17 0.70
C VAL A 116 2.21 -8.67 0.69
N TYR A 117 1.53 -8.20 1.73
CA TYR A 117 1.12 -6.81 1.89
C TYR A 117 1.38 -6.30 3.30
N MET A 118 1.59 -5.00 3.43
CA MET A 118 1.56 -4.33 4.73
C MET A 118 0.10 -4.04 5.11
N ALA A 119 -0.26 -4.30 6.36
CA ALA A 119 -1.57 -4.00 6.92
C ALA A 119 -1.42 -3.36 8.30
N ALA A 120 -0.95 -2.10 8.33
CA ALA A 120 -0.60 -1.38 9.56
C ALA A 120 0.39 -2.17 10.46
N ASP A 121 -0.13 -2.86 11.48
CA ASP A 121 0.64 -3.67 12.44
C ASP A 121 0.60 -5.18 12.16
N LEU A 122 0.04 -5.54 11.01
CA LEU A 122 -0.10 -6.90 10.50
C LEU A 122 0.65 -7.04 9.17
N VAL A 123 1.06 -8.27 8.86
CA VAL A 123 1.37 -8.67 7.48
C VAL A 123 0.20 -9.46 6.95
N ALA A 124 -0.29 -9.11 5.76
CA ALA A 124 -1.27 -9.92 5.07
C ALA A 124 -0.61 -10.75 3.98
N PHE A 125 -0.95 -12.02 3.91
CA PHE A 125 -0.54 -12.95 2.86
C PHE A 125 -1.75 -13.34 2.02
N LYS A 126 -1.61 -13.26 0.70
CA LYS A 126 -2.65 -13.72 -0.23
C LYS A 126 -2.47 -15.19 -0.54
N LYS A 127 -3.54 -15.96 -0.38
CA LYS A 127 -3.62 -17.39 -0.72
C LYS A 127 -4.86 -17.63 -1.56
N GLY A 128 -4.73 -17.82 -2.88
CA GLY A 128 -5.90 -17.94 -3.75
C GLY A 128 -6.85 -16.74 -3.62
N ASN A 129 -8.09 -16.97 -3.17
CA ASN A 129 -9.10 -15.93 -2.94
C ASN A 129 -9.18 -15.42 -1.49
N THR A 130 -8.19 -15.72 -0.64
CA THR A 130 -8.17 -15.24 0.75
C THR A 130 -6.99 -14.32 1.06
N LEU A 131 -7.17 -13.46 2.07
CA LEU A 131 -6.09 -12.80 2.80
C LEU A 131 -6.03 -13.36 4.21
N GLU A 132 -4.86 -13.82 4.60
CA GLU A 132 -4.54 -14.27 5.95
C GLU A 132 -3.63 -13.24 6.61
N PHE A 133 -3.87 -12.92 7.88
CA PHE A 133 -3.13 -11.88 8.60
C PHE A 133 -2.29 -12.48 9.72
N ILE A 134 -1.03 -12.05 9.78
CA ILE A 134 -0.06 -12.46 10.79
C ILE A 134 0.35 -11.23 11.60
N TYR A 135 0.35 -11.37 12.92
CA TYR A 135 0.78 -10.29 13.82
C TYR A 135 2.29 -10.02 13.71
N GLU A 136 2.66 -8.74 13.61
CA GLU A 136 4.06 -8.29 13.61
C GLU A 136 4.55 -7.79 14.98
N ARG A 137 3.71 -7.84 16.01
CA ARG A 137 4.04 -7.28 17.33
C ARG A 137 3.99 -8.35 18.41
N ALA A 138 4.96 -8.28 19.32
CA ALA A 138 4.91 -9.04 20.56
C ALA A 138 3.62 -8.70 21.34
N PRO A 139 3.02 -9.67 22.07
CA PRO A 139 3.47 -11.05 22.26
C PRO A 139 3.05 -12.03 21.15
N TYR A 140 2.37 -11.56 20.10
CA TYR A 140 1.76 -12.41 19.07
C TYR A 140 2.59 -12.53 17.79
N LEU A 141 3.86 -12.07 17.80
CA LEU A 141 4.73 -12.07 16.63
C LEU A 141 4.72 -13.42 15.91
N GLY A 142 4.39 -13.41 14.61
CA GLY A 142 4.38 -14.59 13.77
C GLY A 142 3.15 -15.49 13.93
N ARG A 143 2.18 -15.13 14.78
CA ARG A 143 0.93 -15.88 14.93
C ARG A 143 -0.06 -15.46 13.85
N LEU A 144 -0.58 -16.45 13.13
CA LEU A 144 -1.77 -16.31 12.30
C LEU A 144 -2.96 -15.96 13.19
N GLU A 145 -3.78 -15.02 12.74
CA GLU A 145 -5.06 -14.71 13.37
C GLU A 145 -6.20 -15.18 12.45
N PRO A 146 -6.70 -16.41 12.63
CA PRO A 146 -7.70 -16.98 11.72
C PRO A 146 -8.97 -16.13 11.66
N SER A 147 -9.32 -15.44 12.75
CA SER A 147 -10.50 -14.58 12.79
C SER A 147 -10.40 -13.41 11.79
N PHE A 148 -9.21 -12.94 11.43
CA PHE A 148 -9.01 -11.92 10.40
C PHE A 148 -8.95 -12.46 8.98
N THR A 149 -9.16 -13.77 8.75
CA THR A 149 -9.14 -14.29 7.38
C THR A 149 -10.25 -13.64 6.56
N PHE A 150 -9.87 -12.95 5.49
CA PHE A 150 -10.82 -12.38 4.54
C PHE A 150 -10.94 -13.28 3.33
N THR A 151 -12.16 -13.51 2.86
CA THR A 151 -12.43 -14.22 1.59
C THR A 151 -13.02 -13.23 0.61
N ALA A 152 -12.36 -13.07 -0.53
CA ALA A 152 -12.79 -12.13 -1.56
C ALA A 152 -14.11 -12.60 -2.22
N PRO A 153 -15.05 -11.66 -2.49
CA PRO A 153 -16.27 -11.98 -3.21
C PRO A 153 -15.97 -12.42 -4.65
N GLN A 154 -16.89 -13.17 -5.24
CA GLN A 154 -16.76 -13.60 -6.64
C GLN A 154 -16.71 -12.39 -7.59
N GLY A 155 -15.94 -12.51 -8.67
CA GLY A 155 -15.83 -11.49 -9.70
C GLY A 155 -14.89 -10.33 -9.37
N CYS A 156 -14.22 -10.32 -8.21
CA CYS A 156 -13.18 -9.33 -7.94
C CYS A 156 -11.95 -9.55 -8.84
N LYS A 157 -11.32 -8.45 -9.27
CA LYS A 157 -10.06 -8.42 -10.02
C LYS A 157 -8.83 -8.55 -9.12
N ASP A 158 -8.84 -7.87 -7.98
CA ASP A 158 -7.78 -7.94 -6.97
C ASP A 158 -8.34 -7.58 -5.60
N PHE A 159 -7.58 -7.84 -4.55
CA PHE A 159 -7.90 -7.44 -3.20
C PHE A 159 -6.64 -7.40 -2.35
N PHE A 160 -6.59 -6.44 -1.44
CA PHE A 160 -5.42 -6.18 -0.60
C PHE A 160 -5.84 -5.43 0.67
N PRO A 161 -5.01 -5.44 1.71
CA PRO A 161 -5.26 -4.64 2.89
C PRO A 161 -5.39 -3.16 2.54
N GLY A 162 -6.45 -2.57 3.06
CA GLY A 162 -6.73 -1.15 2.92
C GLY A 162 -6.32 -0.35 4.15
N GLY A 163 -5.36 -0.83 4.94
CA GLY A 163 -4.96 -0.25 6.22
C GLY A 163 -5.78 -0.73 7.42
N GLY A 164 -5.13 -0.80 8.59
CA GLY A 164 -5.70 -1.38 9.81
C GLY A 164 -6.30 -2.76 9.57
N GLU A 165 -7.55 -2.96 10.02
CA GLU A 165 -8.32 -4.20 9.85
C GLU A 165 -9.26 -4.12 8.62
N GLY A 166 -8.95 -3.24 7.66
CA GLY A 166 -9.73 -3.05 6.44
C GLY A 166 -9.16 -3.81 5.25
N VAL A 167 -10.04 -4.25 4.35
CA VAL A 167 -9.67 -4.86 3.06
C VAL A 167 -10.32 -4.08 1.94
N LEU A 168 -9.56 -3.81 0.89
CA LEU A 168 -10.06 -3.25 -0.35
C LEU A 168 -10.23 -4.36 -1.36
N VAL A 169 -11.38 -4.38 -2.03
CA VAL A 169 -11.72 -5.31 -3.09
C VAL A 169 -11.94 -4.53 -4.37
N VAL A 170 -11.17 -4.85 -5.40
CA VAL A 170 -11.18 -4.15 -6.68
C VAL A 170 -12.01 -4.94 -7.68
N PHE A 171 -12.98 -4.28 -8.29
CA PHE A 171 -13.76 -4.76 -9.42
C PHE A 171 -13.41 -3.94 -10.68
N ASP A 172 -14.11 -4.19 -11.77
CA ASP A 172 -13.92 -3.50 -13.05
C ASP A 172 -14.17 -2.00 -12.96
N ASP A 173 -15.21 -1.61 -12.23
CA ASP A 173 -15.76 -0.26 -12.21
C ASP A 173 -15.77 0.36 -10.81
N ARG A 174 -15.37 -0.38 -9.78
CA ARG A 174 -15.42 0.07 -8.40
C ARG A 174 -14.39 -0.59 -7.49
N VAL A 175 -14.15 0.05 -6.35
CA VAL A 175 -13.45 -0.50 -5.20
C VAL A 175 -14.44 -0.56 -4.04
N GLU A 176 -14.56 -1.71 -3.41
CA GLU A 176 -15.33 -1.92 -2.20
C GLU A 176 -14.40 -1.95 -0.98
N PHE A 177 -14.77 -1.26 0.09
CA PHE A 177 -14.02 -1.24 1.34
C PHE A 177 -14.74 -2.06 2.40
N TYR A 178 -14.12 -3.16 2.83
CA TYR A 178 -14.59 -4.01 3.90
C TYR A 178 -13.85 -3.70 5.19
N HIS A 179 -14.56 -3.71 6.32
CA HIS A 179 -13.97 -3.53 7.64
C HIS A 179 -14.26 -4.72 8.53
N PHE A 180 -13.25 -5.20 9.25
CA PHE A 180 -13.44 -6.18 10.30
C PHE A 180 -14.17 -5.57 11.50
N THR A 181 -15.26 -6.20 11.93
CA THR A 181 -16.12 -5.70 13.01
C THR A 181 -15.84 -6.42 14.34
N PRO A 182 -16.28 -5.87 15.48
CA PRO A 182 -16.19 -6.54 16.78
C PRO A 182 -16.87 -7.93 16.82
N ASN A 183 -17.82 -8.20 15.91
CA ASN A 183 -18.47 -9.50 15.75
C ASN A 183 -17.63 -10.51 14.97
N GLN A 184 -16.35 -10.22 14.76
CA GLN A 184 -15.38 -11.03 14.05
C GLN A 184 -15.77 -11.36 12.61
N LYS A 185 -16.33 -10.37 11.91
CA LYS A 185 -16.76 -10.49 10.51
C LYS A 185 -16.39 -9.25 9.72
N TYR A 186 -16.08 -9.45 8.45
CA TYR A 186 -15.93 -8.34 7.50
C TYR A 186 -17.29 -7.87 7.00
N GLU A 187 -17.52 -6.57 7.08
CA GLU A 187 -18.72 -5.92 6.57
C GLU A 187 -18.33 -4.87 5.52
N LEU A 188 -19.12 -4.77 4.45
CA LEU A 188 -18.97 -3.73 3.45
C LEU A 188 -19.29 -2.38 4.10
N LEU A 189 -18.31 -1.48 4.10
CA LEU A 189 -18.45 -0.16 4.69
C LEU A 189 -18.72 0.92 3.65
N ASP A 190 -18.02 0.87 2.51
CA ASP A 190 -18.13 1.90 1.48
C ASP A 190 -17.76 1.37 0.09
N THR A 191 -18.10 2.13 -0.95
CA THR A 191 -17.81 1.84 -2.35
C THR A 191 -17.34 3.09 -3.08
N TYR A 192 -16.32 2.94 -3.91
CA TYR A 192 -15.77 4.01 -4.73
C TYR A 192 -15.81 3.61 -6.21
N SER A 193 -16.39 4.46 -7.06
CA SER A 193 -16.38 4.24 -8.52
C SER A 193 -15.00 4.56 -9.10
N ILE A 194 -14.41 3.59 -9.80
CA ILE A 194 -13.10 3.74 -10.45
C ILE A 194 -13.25 4.63 -11.70
N PRO A 195 -12.45 5.70 -11.83
CA PRO A 195 -12.39 6.51 -13.04
C PRO A 195 -12.00 5.67 -14.27
N LYS A 196 -12.62 5.95 -15.43
CA LYS A 196 -12.38 5.18 -16.67
C LYS A 196 -10.93 5.23 -17.18
N ASP A 197 -10.20 6.27 -16.80
CA ASP A 197 -8.79 6.48 -17.16
C ASP A 197 -7.81 5.83 -16.17
N ALA A 198 -8.31 5.22 -15.08
CA ALA A 198 -7.47 4.52 -14.11
C ALA A 198 -6.72 3.34 -14.76
N LYS A 199 -5.41 3.30 -14.57
CA LYS A 199 -4.51 2.23 -15.01
C LYS A 199 -4.24 1.21 -13.91
N GLN A 200 -4.25 1.64 -12.65
CA GLN A 200 -3.90 0.80 -11.51
C GLN A 200 -4.57 1.30 -10.23
N ILE A 201 -4.96 0.36 -9.36
CA ILE A 201 -5.30 0.62 -7.97
C ILE A 201 -4.17 0.07 -7.10
N ILE A 202 -3.70 0.86 -6.14
CA ILE A 202 -2.56 0.52 -5.28
C ILE A 202 -2.91 0.70 -3.80
N SER A 203 -2.40 -0.17 -2.93
CA SER A 203 -2.55 -0.01 -1.48
C SER A 203 -1.72 1.17 -0.95
N LEU A 204 -2.25 1.91 0.02
CA LEU A 204 -1.49 2.88 0.80
C LEU A 204 -0.85 2.14 1.98
N GLY A 205 0.45 1.86 1.89
CA GLY A 205 1.18 1.01 2.84
C GLY A 205 1.21 1.59 4.25
N GLY A 206 0.25 1.19 5.08
CA GLY A 206 0.12 1.59 6.49
C GLY A 206 -1.05 2.53 6.79
N ASP A 207 -1.67 3.12 5.76
CA ASP A 207 -2.81 4.00 5.89
C ASP A 207 -4.11 3.33 5.46
N PHE A 208 -5.20 3.78 6.09
CA PHE A 208 -6.55 3.42 5.71
C PHE A 208 -6.86 4.01 4.32
N GLY A 209 -6.63 3.29 3.21
CA GLY A 209 -6.87 3.83 1.86
C GLY A 209 -6.16 3.16 0.67
N PHE A 210 -6.31 3.78 -0.50
CA PHE A 210 -5.69 3.36 -1.76
C PHE A 210 -5.32 4.56 -2.66
N GLY A 211 -4.43 4.31 -3.62
CA GLY A 211 -4.16 5.20 -4.75
C GLY A 211 -4.84 4.73 -6.02
N VAL A 212 -5.32 5.67 -6.82
CA VAL A 212 -5.77 5.47 -8.21
C VAL A 212 -4.74 6.11 -9.12
N VAL A 213 -4.05 5.29 -9.91
CA VAL A 213 -3.03 5.74 -10.86
C VAL A 213 -3.67 5.96 -12.21
N SER A 214 -3.51 7.14 -12.80
CA SER A 214 -3.78 7.42 -14.21
C SER A 214 -2.49 7.87 -14.91
N ASP A 215 -2.60 8.24 -16.20
CA ASP A 215 -1.47 8.75 -16.97
C ASP A 215 -0.99 10.14 -16.46
N GLU A 216 -1.84 10.86 -15.72
CA GLU A 216 -1.61 12.26 -15.31
C GLU A 216 -1.51 12.48 -13.80
N LYS A 217 -2.03 11.57 -12.98
CA LYS A 217 -1.97 11.69 -11.51
C LYS A 217 -1.99 10.35 -10.77
N ILE A 218 -1.57 10.38 -9.51
CA ILE A 218 -1.84 9.33 -8.52
C ILE A 218 -2.77 9.94 -7.47
N GLU A 219 -4.07 9.68 -7.58
CA GLU A 219 -5.05 10.19 -6.64
C GLU A 219 -5.12 9.29 -5.40
N MET A 220 -4.81 9.82 -4.22
CA MET A 220 -4.91 9.08 -2.97
C MET A 220 -6.27 9.26 -2.32
N LEU A 221 -6.84 8.17 -1.85
CA LEU A 221 -8.14 8.10 -1.20
C LEU A 221 -7.92 7.45 0.14
N ALA A 222 -8.17 8.17 1.23
CA ALA A 222 -7.98 7.65 2.56
C ALA A 222 -9.34 7.55 3.28
N THR A 223 -9.64 6.40 3.85
CA THR A 223 -10.77 6.28 4.79
C THR A 223 -10.41 6.95 6.10
N VAL A 224 -11.22 7.92 6.51
CA VAL A 224 -11.08 8.54 7.83
C VAL A 224 -12.02 7.80 8.76
N ARG A 225 -11.43 7.09 9.73
CA ARG A 225 -12.16 6.45 10.81
C ARG A 225 -12.73 7.57 11.70
N THR A 226 -14.05 7.78 11.66
CA THR A 226 -14.71 8.47 12.77
C THR A 226 -15.22 7.42 13.77
N PRO A 227 -15.42 7.77 15.05
CA PRO A 227 -15.89 6.84 16.07
C PRO A 227 -17.24 6.18 15.75
N THR A 228 -18.02 6.78 14.86
CA THR A 228 -19.39 6.33 14.53
C THR A 228 -19.55 5.83 13.10
N PHE A 229 -18.79 6.33 12.12
CA PHE A 229 -18.81 5.85 10.72
C PHE A 229 -17.46 6.09 10.01
N GLY A 230 -16.99 5.13 9.22
CA GLY A 230 -15.89 5.39 8.29
C GLY A 230 -16.42 6.10 7.04
N HIS A 231 -15.88 7.25 6.70
CA HIS A 231 -16.12 7.87 5.39
C HIS A 231 -14.82 7.85 4.59
N ILE A 232 -14.87 7.52 3.30
CA ILE A 232 -13.76 7.79 2.39
C ILE A 232 -13.59 9.31 2.29
N ARG A 233 -12.46 9.85 2.79
CA ARG A 233 -12.05 11.21 2.45
C ARG A 233 -11.09 11.18 1.28
N ARG A 234 -11.38 12.06 0.33
CA ARG A 234 -10.54 12.29 -0.82
C ARG A 234 -9.34 13.14 -0.41
N LEU A 235 -8.17 12.53 -0.32
CA LEU A 235 -6.89 13.24 -0.16
C LEU A 235 -6.21 13.25 -1.53
N SER A 236 -6.73 14.06 -2.45
CA SER A 236 -6.16 14.14 -3.80
C SER A 236 -4.73 14.63 -3.72
N LEU A 237 -3.80 13.72 -3.99
CA LEU A 237 -2.41 14.04 -4.25
C LEU A 237 -2.21 14.05 -5.77
N TYR A 238 -1.33 14.91 -6.27
CA TYR A 238 -0.90 14.91 -7.66
C TYR A 238 0.60 14.73 -7.66
N VAL A 239 1.09 13.56 -8.09
CA VAL A 239 2.53 13.30 -8.15
C VAL A 239 2.86 12.80 -9.54
N PHE A 240 3.52 13.65 -10.31
CA PHE A 240 4.29 13.22 -11.48
C PHE A 240 5.71 13.78 -11.37
N PRO A 241 6.73 12.93 -11.18
CA PRO A 241 8.04 13.26 -11.71
C PRO A 241 7.94 13.18 -13.24
N LYS A 242 8.08 14.31 -13.94
CA LYS A 242 8.54 14.26 -15.33
C LYS A 242 9.99 13.74 -15.34
#